data_AF-A0A8T7I208-F1
#
_entry.id   AF-A0A8T7I208-F1
#
_cell.length_a   1.000
_cell.length_b   1.000
_cell.length_c   1.000
_cell.angle_alpha   90.00
_cell.angle_beta   90.00
_cell.angle_gamma   90.00
#
_symmetry.space_group_name_H-M   'P 1'
#
loop_
_entity.id
_entity.type
_entity.pdbx_description
1 polymer ?
#
loop_
_entity_poly.entity_id
_entity_poly.type
_entity_poly.pdbx_seq_one_letter_code
_entity_poly.pdbx_strand_id
1 'polypeptide(L)'
;FDLGNYGNWELSSDRANAARRALIRGGIPANKVARVEGFADSVLFDEKNSRAPINRRIAIIVLKQNIADAIKASAGGIEAKP
;
A
#
# COMPACT_ATOMS: atom_id res chain seq x y z
N PHE A 1 9.68 22.45 -1.46
CA PHE A 1 8.84 21.33 -1.92
C PHE A 1 9.05 21.21 -3.41
N ASP A 2 9.65 20.12 -3.89
CA ASP A 2 9.85 19.91 -5.31
C ASP A 2 8.49 19.58 -5.95
N LEU A 3 7.91 20.54 -6.67
CA LEU A 3 6.59 20.42 -7.30
C LEU A 3 6.64 19.66 -8.64
N GLY A 4 7.83 19.21 -9.08
CA GLY A 4 8.03 18.52 -10.36
C GLY A 4 8.00 16.99 -10.30
N ASN A 5 8.05 16.38 -9.11
CA ASN A 5 8.31 14.94 -8.95
C ASN A 5 7.15 14.15 -8.36
N TYR A 6 5.92 14.69 -8.41
CA TYR A 6 4.72 13.94 -8.01
C TYR A 6 4.22 13.10 -9.18
N GLY A 7 4.58 11.82 -9.17
CA GLY A 7 4.27 10.85 -10.21
C GLY A 7 3.31 9.76 -9.75
N ASN A 8 3.27 8.67 -10.52
CA ASN A 8 2.42 7.52 -10.21
C ASN A 8 2.82 6.83 -8.90
N TRP A 9 4.08 6.90 -8.50
CA TRP A 9 4.57 6.36 -7.24
C TRP A 9 3.97 7.08 -6.04
N GLU A 10 4.01 8.41 -6.04
CA GLU A 10 3.44 9.25 -4.99
C GLU A 10 1.91 9.10 -4.97
N LEU A 11 1.27 9.19 -6.14
CA LEU A 11 -0.18 9.10 -6.27
C LEU A 11 -0.73 7.75 -5.79
N SER A 12 -0.08 6.64 -6.14
CA SER A 12 -0.53 5.32 -5.71
C SER A 12 -0.38 5.13 -4.19
N SER A 13 0.73 5.60 -3.62
CA SER A 13 1.00 5.57 -2.18
C SER A 13 0.02 6.42 -1.39
N ASP A 14 -0.32 7.62 -1.89
CA ASP A 14 -1.28 8.51 -1.27
C ASP A 14 -2.71 7.95 -1.28
N ARG A 15 -3.11 7.31 -2.39
CA ARG A 15 -4.41 6.63 -2.48
C ARG A 15 -4.49 5.43 -1.53
N ALA A 16 -3.42 4.64 -1.42
CA ALA A 16 -3.36 3.53 -0.47
C ALA A 16 -3.47 4.02 0.98
N ASN A 17 -2.80 5.13 1.33
CA ASN A 17 -2.94 5.76 2.63
C ASN A 17 -4.32 6.38 2.86
N ALA A 18 -4.95 6.96 1.84
CA ALA A 18 -6.31 7.45 1.92
C ALA A 18 -7.30 6.33 2.24
N ALA A 19 -7.14 5.16 1.59
CA ALA A 19 -7.93 3.96 1.89
C ALA A 19 -7.70 3.48 3.33
N ARG A 20 -6.44 3.41 3.81
CA ARG A 20 -6.13 3.11 5.22
C ARG A 20 -6.88 4.04 6.18
N ARG A 21 -6.83 5.36 5.95
CA ARG A 21 -7.53 6.34 6.80
C ARG A 21 -9.04 6.14 6.76
N ALA A 22 -9.61 5.82 5.59
CA ALA A 22 -11.04 5.55 5.45
C ALA A 22 -11.45 4.29 6.24
N LEU A 23 -10.68 3.20 6.17
CA LEU A 23 -10.94 1.98 6.94
C LEU A 23 -10.88 2.22 8.44
N ILE A 24 -9.89 3.00 8.91
CA ILE A 24 -9.78 3.34 10.34
C ILE A 24 -10.98 4.16 10.81
N ARG A 25 -11.38 5.17 10.02
CA ARG A 25 -12.62 5.93 10.32
C ARG A 25 -13.87 5.05 10.30
N GLY A 26 -13.88 4.00 9.49
CA GLY A 26 -14.94 2.98 9.43
C GLY A 26 -14.90 1.96 10.58
N GLY A 27 -13.97 2.08 11.53
CA GLY A 27 -13.92 1.23 12.74
C GLY A 27 -12.89 0.10 12.70
N ILE A 28 -12.08 -0.02 11.65
CA ILE A 28 -10.96 -0.97 11.65
C ILE A 28 -9.85 -0.45 12.59
N PRO A 29 -9.42 -1.21 13.61
CA PRO A 29 -8.34 -0.79 14.49
C PRO A 29 -7.04 -0.53 13.72
N ALA A 30 -6.34 0.56 14.03
CA ALA A 30 -5.12 0.94 13.31
C ALA A 30 -4.02 -0.14 13.36
N ASN A 31 -3.96 -0.92 14.45
CA ASN A 31 -3.02 -2.03 14.65
C ASN A 31 -3.35 -3.30 13.82
N LYS A 32 -4.49 -3.33 13.12
CA LYS A 32 -4.86 -4.40 12.19
C LYS A 32 -4.31 -4.17 10.77
N VAL A 33 -3.73 -3.01 10.49
CA VAL A 33 -3.06 -2.72 9.21
C VAL A 33 -1.60 -3.14 9.31
N ALA A 34 -1.21 -4.17 8.55
CA ALA A 34 0.17 -4.67 8.58
C ALA A 34 1.14 -3.79 7.76
N ARG A 35 0.74 -3.37 6.56
CA ARG A 35 1.54 -2.52 5.65
C ARG A 35 0.66 -1.76 4.66
N VAL A 36 1.21 -0.72 4.05
CA VAL A 36 0.61 0.05 2.95
C VAL A 36 1.66 0.17 1.86
N GLU A 37 1.28 -0.11 0.61
CA GLU A 37 2.20 -0.15 -0.53
C GLU A 37 1.62 0.66 -1.70
N GLY A 38 2.49 1.36 -2.43
CA GLY A 38 2.18 1.99 -3.71
C GLY A 38 2.92 1.27 -4.83
N PHE A 39 2.23 0.97 -5.93
CA PHE A 39 2.77 0.20 -7.06
C PHE A 39 2.89 1.00 -8.36
N ALA A 40 2.50 2.28 -8.37
CA ALA A 40 2.45 3.09 -9.59
C ALA A 40 1.75 2.33 -10.75
N ASP A 41 2.40 2.28 -11.90
CA ASP A 41 2.04 1.52 -13.10
C ASP A 41 2.90 0.26 -13.30
N SER A 42 3.61 -0.20 -12.27
CA SER A 42 4.47 -1.40 -12.33
C SER A 42 3.70 -2.73 -12.37
N VAL A 43 2.42 -2.72 -11.97
CA VAL A 43 1.54 -3.91 -11.94
C VAL A 43 0.18 -3.58 -12.57
N LEU A 44 0.13 -3.57 -13.90
CA LEU A 44 -1.11 -3.36 -14.65
C LEU A 44 -2.03 -4.57 -14.54
N PHE A 45 -3.34 -4.33 -14.44
CA PHE A 45 -4.35 -5.39 -14.50
C PHE A 45 -4.67 -5.74 -15.96
N ASP A 46 -4.84 -4.71 -16.78
CA ASP A 46 -4.87 -4.82 -18.23
C ASP A 46 -3.53 -4.32 -18.80
N GLU A 47 -2.65 -5.26 -19.10
CA GLU A 47 -1.33 -4.99 -19.69
C GLU A 47 -1.43 -4.52 -21.15
N LYS A 48 -2.52 -4.87 -21.86
CA LYS A 48 -2.70 -4.49 -23.27
C LYS A 48 -3.05 -3.01 -23.42
N ASN A 49 -3.65 -2.42 -22.39
CA ASN A 49 -3.99 -1.01 -22.36
C ASN A 49 -3.62 -0.37 -21.01
N SER A 50 -2.40 0.18 -20.93
CA SER A 50 -1.88 0.82 -19.72
C SER A 50 -2.76 1.96 -19.18
N ARG A 51 -3.49 2.66 -20.05
CA ARG A 51 -4.37 3.78 -19.66
C ARG A 51 -5.78 3.36 -19.25
N ALA A 52 -6.10 2.06 -19.34
CA ALA A 52 -7.42 1.53 -18.99
C ALA A 52 -7.82 1.92 -17.54
N PRO A 53 -9.08 2.31 -17.30
CA PRO A 53 -9.54 2.67 -15.97
C PRO A 53 -9.34 1.59 -14.91
N ILE A 54 -9.41 0.32 -15.31
CA ILE A 54 -9.23 -0.83 -14.41
C ILE A 54 -7.85 -0.88 -13.76
N ASN A 55 -6.83 -0.27 -14.36
CA ASN A 55 -5.49 -0.20 -13.79
C ASN A 55 -5.42 0.73 -12.56
N ARG A 56 -6.41 1.64 -12.38
CA ARG A 56 -6.51 2.55 -11.23
C ARG A 56 -7.33 1.89 -10.11
N ARG A 57 -6.71 1.01 -9.32
CA ARG A 57 -7.37 0.19 -8.28
C ARG A 57 -6.70 0.28 -6.91
N ILE A 58 -7.48 -0.01 -5.87
CA ILE A 58 -6.99 -0.27 -4.50
C ILE A 58 -7.29 -1.72 -4.16
N ALA A 59 -6.26 -2.48 -3.75
CA ALA A 59 -6.41 -3.84 -3.27
C ALA A 59 -6.36 -3.87 -1.73
N ILE A 60 -7.31 -4.55 -1.11
CA ILE A 60 -7.32 -4.82 0.33
C ILE A 60 -7.12 -6.32 0.50
N ILE A 61 -6.00 -6.71 1.10
CA ILE A 61 -5.64 -8.11 1.30
C ILE A 61 -5.84 -8.46 2.77
N VAL A 62 -6.70 -9.42 3.05
CA VAL A 62 -6.90 -9.96 4.40
C VAL A 62 -5.90 -11.10 4.60
N LEU A 63 -5.02 -10.93 5.59
CA LEU A 63 -3.96 -11.88 5.87
C LEU A 63 -4.39 -12.88 6.94
N LYS A 64 -3.95 -14.13 6.79
CA LYS A 64 -3.92 -15.07 7.91
C LYS A 64 -2.88 -14.60 8.93
N GLN A 65 -3.08 -14.94 10.20
CA GLN A 65 -2.25 -14.47 11.31
C GLN A 65 -0.76 -14.78 11.11
N ASN A 66 -0.42 -16.01 10.72
CA ASN A 66 0.95 -16.43 10.45
C ASN A 66 1.67 -15.61 9.37
N ILE A 67 0.96 -15.22 8.30
CA ILE A 67 1.51 -14.37 7.24
C ILE A 67 1.70 -12.93 7.72
N ALA A 68 0.74 -12.41 8.49
CA ALA A 68 0.84 -11.08 9.07
C ALA A 68 2.04 -10.95 10.02
N ASP A 69 2.30 -11.98 10.82
CA ASP A 69 3.44 -12.01 11.74
C ASP A 69 4.77 -12.11 11.00
N ALA A 70 4.85 -12.92 9.93
CA ALA A 70 6.02 -12.98 9.06
C ALA A 70 6.35 -11.63 8.40
N ILE A 71 5.33 -10.92 7.90
CA ILE A 71 5.50 -9.58 7.32
C ILE A 71 6.02 -8.60 8.37
N LYS A 72 5.47 -8.60 9.58
CA LYS A 72 5.96 -7.74 10.68
C LYS A 72 7.40 -8.04 11.06
N ALA A 73 7.77 -9.32 11.15
CA ALA A 73 9.14 -9.73 11.46
C ALA A 73 10.13 -9.26 10.39
N SER A 74 9.78 -9.41 9.09
CA SER A 74 10.63 -8.91 7.99
C SER A 74 10.79 -7.40 7.95
N ALA A 75 9.78 -6.64 8.40
CA ALA A 75 9.84 -5.19 8.50
C ALA A 75 10.67 -4.70 9.72
N GLY A 76 10.78 -5.52 10.77
CA GLY A 76 11.54 -5.22 11.98
C GLY A 76 13.06 -5.46 11.89
N GLY A 77 13.59 -5.82 10.73
CA GLY A 77 15.02 -6.12 10.51
C GLY A 77 16.01 -4.94 10.60
N ILE A 78 15.60 -3.80 11.15
CA ILE A 78 16.51 -2.73 11.59
C ILE A 78 16.36 -2.57 13.11
N GLU A 79 16.68 -3.63 13.85
CA GLU A 79 17.09 -3.46 15.24
C GLU A 79 18.55 -3.01 15.19
N ALA A 80 18.78 -1.71 15.41
CA ALA A 80 20.11 -1.18 15.60
C ALA A 80 20.74 -1.92 16.78
N LYS A 81 21.65 -2.85 16.47
CA LYS A 81 22.50 -3.48 17.46
C LYS A 81 23.29 -2.37 18.19
N PRO A 82 23.36 -2.37 19.53
CA PRO A 82 24.11 -1.37 20.28
C PRO A 82 25.60 -1.36 19.91
#